data_AF-A0A8H2WHM0-F1
#
_entry.id   AF-A0A8H2WHM0-F1
#
_cell.length_a   1.000
_cell.length_b   1.000
_cell.length_c   1.000
_cell.angle_alpha   90.00
_cell.angle_beta   90.00
_cell.angle_gamma   90.00
#
_symmetry.space_group_name_H-M   'P 1'
#
loop_
_entity.id
_entity.type
_entity.pdbx_description
1 polymer ?
#
loop_
_entity_poly.entity_id
_entity_poly.type
_entity_poly.pdbx_seq_one_letter_code
_entity_poly.pdbx_strand_id
1 'polypeptide(L)'
;MVFSVLRVIGSVLLLATDSLAADCQTATVGSPYSTCYNIYTAAKITAAQLSSYNPGLDCSKIQIGQKLCISSGTLPSSAPKSNPDGSCATYTTIANDYCALIAAKFSITTSQIETWNAGNYKWKGCVSLQVGYKMCVSSGTPPIP
;
A
#
# COMPACT_ATOMS: atom_id res chain seq x y z
N MET A 1 3.32 -28.31 -44.98
CA MET A 1 2.37 -27.20 -45.19
C MET A 1 2.68 -26.16 -44.11
N VAL A 2 3.70 -25.30 -44.27
CA VAL A 2 3.65 -23.99 -44.96
C VAL A 2 2.33 -23.25 -44.72
N PHE A 3 2.34 -22.19 -43.91
CA PHE A 3 2.15 -20.79 -44.35
C PHE A 3 2.65 -19.82 -43.27
N SER A 4 3.70 -19.08 -43.64
CA SER A 4 4.11 -17.83 -43.00
C SER A 4 3.00 -16.78 -43.09
N VAL A 5 2.79 -15.98 -42.04
CA VAL A 5 2.60 -14.53 -42.22
C VAL A 5 3.33 -13.79 -41.09
N LEU A 6 4.35 -13.07 -41.53
CA LEU A 6 5.07 -12.03 -40.82
C LEU A 6 4.10 -10.87 -40.46
N ARG A 7 4.01 -10.52 -39.18
CA ARG A 7 3.59 -9.18 -38.75
C ARG A 7 4.67 -8.60 -37.84
N VAL A 8 5.61 -7.89 -38.47
CA VAL A 8 6.39 -6.85 -37.79
C VAL A 8 5.41 -5.71 -37.51
N ILE A 9 4.87 -5.67 -36.30
CA ILE A 9 4.35 -4.45 -35.70
C ILE A 9 5.27 -4.18 -34.53
N GLY A 10 6.10 -3.15 -34.68
CA GLY A 10 6.98 -2.63 -33.64
C GLY A 10 6.14 -2.32 -32.41
N SER A 11 6.04 -3.30 -31.54
CA SER A 11 5.59 -3.09 -30.18
C SER A 11 6.81 -2.48 -29.53
N VAL A 12 6.80 -1.15 -29.37
CA VAL A 12 7.56 -0.53 -28.30
C VAL A 12 7.15 -1.31 -27.06
N LEU A 13 7.98 -2.29 -26.68
CA LEU A 13 7.93 -2.90 -25.38
C LEU A 13 8.31 -1.74 -24.47
N LEU A 14 7.31 -0.95 -24.09
CA LEU A 14 7.31 -0.22 -22.84
C LEU A 14 7.46 -1.31 -21.79
N LEU A 15 8.70 -1.76 -21.59
CA LEU A 15 9.16 -2.13 -20.28
C LEU A 15 8.94 -0.85 -19.49
N ALA A 16 7.74 -0.73 -18.92
CA ALA A 16 7.62 -0.03 -17.66
C ALA A 16 8.64 -0.75 -16.79
N THR A 17 9.84 -0.21 -16.74
CA THR A 17 10.78 -0.50 -15.67
C THR A 17 10.13 0.13 -14.46
N ASP A 18 9.11 -0.55 -13.93
CA ASP A 18 8.84 -0.54 -12.51
C ASP A 18 10.15 -1.02 -11.92
N SER A 19 11.05 -0.06 -11.69
CA SER A 19 12.08 -0.19 -10.69
C SER A 19 11.30 -0.45 -9.42
N LEU A 20 11.08 -1.72 -9.12
CA LEU A 20 10.65 -2.16 -7.82
C LEU A 20 11.80 -1.71 -6.92
N ALA A 21 11.71 -0.49 -6.40
CA ALA A 21 12.56 -0.04 -5.33
C ALA A 21 12.53 -1.16 -4.30
N ALA A 22 13.71 -1.69 -3.95
CA ALA A 22 13.78 -2.82 -3.04
C ALA A 22 13.03 -2.49 -1.75
N ASP A 23 12.35 -3.48 -1.19
CA ASP A 23 11.67 -3.34 0.09
C ASP A 23 12.65 -2.93 1.19
N CYS A 24 12.28 -1.92 1.98
CA CYS A 24 13.07 -1.47 3.12
C CYS A 24 12.91 -2.44 4.30
N GLN A 25 13.92 -2.49 5.16
CA GLN A 25 13.76 -3.02 6.52
C GLN A 25 12.81 -2.12 7.29
N THR A 26 11.93 -2.70 8.11
CA THR A 26 10.88 -1.94 8.82
C THR A 26 10.99 -2.05 10.33
N ALA A 27 10.58 -0.98 11.01
CA ALA A 27 10.23 -0.97 12.42
C ALA A 27 8.74 -0.68 12.58
N THR A 28 8.09 -1.26 13.59
CA THR A 28 6.68 -1.00 13.91
C THR A 28 6.60 -0.15 15.18
N VAL A 29 5.85 0.95 15.12
CA VAL A 29 5.62 1.85 16.25
C VAL A 29 4.78 1.13 17.32
N GLY A 30 5.26 1.14 18.56
CA GLY A 30 4.63 0.45 19.69
C GLY A 30 5.67 0.16 20.76
N SER A 31 5.28 -0.20 21.98
CA SER A 31 6.24 -0.44 23.09
C SER A 31 7.26 -1.53 22.72
N PRO A 32 8.59 -1.32 22.90
CA PRO A 32 9.26 -0.15 23.51
C PRO A 32 9.59 1.01 22.55
N TYR A 33 9.31 0.86 21.26
CA TYR A 33 9.58 1.82 20.17
C TYR A 33 8.40 2.79 19.91
N SER A 34 8.00 3.55 20.94
CA SER A 34 6.87 4.47 20.87
C SER A 34 7.21 5.88 20.37
N THR A 35 8.50 6.20 20.18
CA THR A 35 8.98 7.49 19.68
C THR A 35 9.96 7.28 18.53
N CYS A 36 10.11 8.29 17.66
CA CYS A 36 11.17 8.26 16.64
C CYS A 36 12.56 8.08 17.25
N TYR A 37 12.82 8.68 18.43
CA TYR A 37 14.07 8.51 19.17
C TYR A 37 14.39 7.05 19.43
N ASN A 38 13.44 6.29 19.98
CA ASN A 38 13.63 4.87 20.27
C ASN A 38 13.84 4.07 18.98
N ILE A 39 13.12 4.42 17.91
CA ILE A 39 13.19 3.72 16.62
C ILE A 39 14.55 3.88 15.94
N TYR A 40 15.01 5.11 15.70
CA TYR A 40 16.29 5.30 15.02
C TYR A 40 17.47 4.84 15.87
N THR A 41 17.39 4.98 17.20
CA THR A 41 18.45 4.54 18.11
C THR A 41 18.56 3.02 18.10
N ALA A 42 17.43 2.30 18.19
CA ALA A 42 17.42 0.83 18.11
C ALA A 42 17.90 0.32 16.74
N ALA A 43 17.54 1.03 15.66
CA ALA A 43 17.98 0.72 14.30
C ALA A 43 19.44 1.13 14.02
N LYS A 44 20.11 1.83 14.95
CA LYS A 44 21.47 2.36 14.81
C LYS A 44 21.62 3.28 13.58
N ILE A 45 20.59 4.07 13.31
CA ILE A 45 20.58 5.12 12.28
C ILE A 45 20.40 6.50 12.92
N THR A 46 20.67 7.55 12.17
CA THR A 46 20.43 8.93 12.61
C THR A 46 18.96 9.33 12.40
N ALA A 47 18.51 10.37 13.11
CA ALA A 47 17.21 10.98 12.86
C ALA A 47 17.07 11.45 11.39
N ALA A 48 18.15 11.97 10.80
CA ALA A 48 18.16 12.40 9.40
C ALA A 48 17.96 11.23 8.42
N GLN A 49 18.56 10.07 8.69
CA GLN A 49 18.34 8.86 7.89
C GLN A 49 16.90 8.34 8.03
N LEU A 50 16.34 8.33 9.25
CA LEU A 50 14.94 7.94 9.44
C LEU A 50 14.00 8.84 8.63
N SER A 51 14.20 10.16 8.66
CA SER A 51 13.41 11.10 7.88
C SER A 51 13.62 10.94 6.38
N SER A 52 14.84 10.63 5.90
CA SER A 52 15.09 10.43 4.48
C SER A 52 14.47 9.14 3.93
N TYR A 53 14.41 8.08 4.74
CA TYR A 53 13.74 6.83 4.38
C TYR A 53 12.21 6.92 4.45
N ASN A 54 11.67 7.91 5.16
CA ASN A 54 10.22 8.11 5.31
C ASN A 54 9.82 9.55 4.96
N PRO A 55 9.83 9.93 3.67
CA PRO A 55 9.40 11.25 3.25
C PRO A 55 8.00 11.59 3.78
N GLY A 56 7.85 12.73 4.45
CA GLY A 56 6.59 13.16 5.06
C GLY A 56 6.32 12.61 6.47
N LEU A 57 7.25 11.86 7.07
CA LEU A 57 7.15 11.43 8.46
C LEU A 57 7.09 12.64 9.41
N ASP A 58 6.00 12.75 10.16
CA ASP A 58 5.86 13.65 11.30
C ASP A 58 5.96 12.84 12.59
N CYS A 59 7.11 12.93 13.26
CA CYS A 59 7.39 12.20 14.50
C CYS A 59 6.44 12.54 15.66
N SER A 60 5.70 13.66 15.57
CA SER A 60 4.70 14.04 16.58
C SER A 60 3.34 13.38 16.35
N LYS A 61 3.15 12.72 15.20
CA LYS A 61 1.87 12.13 14.76
C LYS A 61 1.95 10.64 14.46
N ILE A 62 3.04 9.97 14.84
CA ILE A 62 3.16 8.52 14.64
C ILE A 62 2.11 7.76 15.44
N GLN A 63 1.57 6.71 14.84
CA GLN A 63 0.50 5.91 15.44
C GLN A 63 1.00 4.51 15.81
N ILE A 64 0.51 3.94 16.92
CA ILE A 64 0.79 2.55 17.27
C ILE A 64 0.37 1.64 16.09
N GLY A 65 1.25 0.71 15.73
CA GLY A 65 1.07 -0.19 14.58
C GLY A 65 1.57 0.37 13.24
N GLN A 66 1.92 1.66 13.16
CA GLN A 66 2.51 2.24 11.96
C GLN A 66 3.89 1.60 11.69
N LYS A 67 4.12 1.21 10.43
CA LYS A 67 5.43 0.75 9.97
C LYS A 67 6.24 1.91 9.40
N LEU A 68 7.53 1.97 9.72
CA LEU A 68 8.48 2.93 9.19
C LEU A 68 9.67 2.19 8.57
N CYS A 69 10.21 2.71 7.47
CA CYS A 69 11.46 2.25 6.91
C CYS A 69 12.64 2.64 7.80
N ILE A 70 13.53 1.69 8.08
CA ILE A 70 14.80 1.91 8.79
C ILE A 70 16.03 1.63 7.90
N SER A 71 15.80 1.37 6.61
CA SER A 71 16.80 1.33 5.54
C SER A 71 16.28 2.03 4.30
N SER A 72 17.14 2.27 3.31
CA SER A 72 16.70 2.70 1.98
C SER A 72 15.75 1.67 1.36
N GLY A 73 14.79 2.14 0.57
CA GLY A 73 13.81 1.29 -0.10
C GLY A 73 12.40 1.86 0.02
N THR A 74 11.41 1.06 -0.38
CA THR A 74 9.99 1.35 -0.14
C THR A 74 9.46 0.49 0.98
N LEU A 75 8.46 0.99 1.71
CA LEU A 75 7.76 0.19 2.71
C LEU A 75 7.22 -1.10 2.04
N PRO A 76 7.57 -2.29 2.56
CA PRO A 76 7.09 -3.55 2.01
C PRO A 76 5.57 -3.53 1.95
N SER A 77 5.04 -3.62 0.74
CA SER A 77 3.61 -3.73 0.54
C SER A 77 3.14 -5.06 1.10
N SER A 78 2.34 -5.00 2.17
CA SER A 78 1.57 -6.14 2.64
C SER A 78 0.22 -6.21 1.92
N ALA A 79 0.07 -5.45 0.83
CA ALA A 79 -1.15 -5.43 0.06
C ALA A 79 -1.42 -6.86 -0.38
N PRO A 80 -2.62 -7.38 -0.10
CA PRO A 80 -3.06 -8.59 -0.74
C PRO A 80 -2.88 -8.47 -2.25
N LYS A 81 -2.50 -9.55 -2.91
CA LYS A 81 -2.50 -9.58 -4.37
C LYS A 81 -3.94 -9.70 -4.88
N SER A 82 -4.20 -9.17 -6.06
CA SER A 82 -5.44 -9.46 -6.78
C SER A 82 -5.62 -10.97 -6.93
N ASN A 83 -6.87 -11.41 -6.97
CA ASN A 83 -7.20 -12.79 -7.23
C ASN A 83 -6.82 -13.17 -8.68
N PRO A 84 -6.59 -14.46 -8.98
CA PRO A 84 -6.24 -14.91 -10.33
C PRO A 84 -7.31 -14.60 -11.40
N ASP A 85 -8.57 -14.41 -10.99
CA ASP A 85 -9.68 -14.04 -11.87
C ASP A 85 -9.74 -12.53 -12.20
N GLY A 86 -8.77 -11.75 -11.72
CA GLY A 86 -8.70 -10.30 -11.91
C GLY A 86 -9.54 -9.50 -10.91
N SER A 87 -10.28 -10.14 -10.02
CA SER A 87 -10.97 -9.46 -8.93
C SER A 87 -9.99 -9.00 -7.85
N CYS A 88 -10.34 -7.92 -7.14
CA CYS A 88 -9.51 -7.47 -6.03
C CYS A 88 -9.63 -8.40 -4.82
N ALA A 89 -8.58 -8.47 -4.01
CA ALA A 89 -8.70 -8.92 -2.65
C ALA A 89 -9.57 -7.94 -1.85
N THR A 90 -10.41 -8.48 -0.98
CA THR A 90 -11.45 -7.70 -0.30
C THR A 90 -11.28 -7.68 1.21
N TYR A 91 -11.74 -6.59 1.82
CA TYR A 91 -11.89 -6.43 3.26
C TYR A 91 -13.31 -5.94 3.55
N THR A 92 -13.94 -6.53 4.55
CA THR A 92 -15.25 -6.07 5.05
C THR A 92 -15.01 -5.16 6.24
N THR A 93 -15.44 -3.91 6.12
CA THR A 93 -15.29 -2.90 7.17
C THR A 93 -16.09 -3.26 8.42
N ILE A 94 -15.53 -2.95 9.58
CA ILE A 94 -16.16 -3.13 10.89
C ILE A 94 -16.41 -1.80 11.58
N ALA A 95 -17.08 -1.82 12.74
CA ALA A 95 -17.31 -0.62 13.54
C ALA A 95 -15.98 0.05 13.91
N ASN A 96 -15.95 1.38 13.80
CA ASN A 96 -14.78 2.25 14.04
C ASN A 96 -13.61 2.11 13.03
N ASP A 97 -13.80 1.41 11.92
CA ASP A 97 -12.85 1.48 10.82
C ASP A 97 -12.84 2.88 10.18
N TYR A 98 -11.65 3.30 9.77
CA TYR A 98 -11.42 4.42 8.88
C TYR A 98 -10.28 4.07 7.93
N CYS A 99 -10.25 4.68 6.74
CA CYS A 99 -9.32 4.26 5.69
C CYS A 99 -7.85 4.27 6.12
N ALA A 100 -7.40 5.22 6.96
CA ALA A 100 -6.01 5.24 7.39
C ALA A 100 -5.65 4.04 8.29
N LEU A 101 -6.58 3.54 9.11
CA LEU A 101 -6.40 2.31 9.88
C LEU A 101 -6.27 1.08 8.97
N ILE A 102 -7.16 0.97 7.97
CA ILE A 102 -7.15 -0.13 6.99
C ILE A 102 -5.89 -0.07 6.13
N ALA A 103 -5.49 1.13 5.70
CA ALA A 103 -4.31 1.37 4.91
C ALA A 103 -3.05 0.90 5.65
N ALA A 104 -2.92 1.27 6.93
CA ALA A 104 -1.84 0.80 7.79
C ALA A 104 -1.83 -0.73 7.93
N LYS A 105 -3.00 -1.35 8.14
CA LYS A 105 -3.15 -2.81 8.26
C LYS A 105 -2.61 -3.58 7.06
N PHE A 106 -2.89 -3.09 5.86
CA PHE A 106 -2.43 -3.74 4.62
C PHE A 106 -1.14 -3.14 4.06
N SER A 107 -0.49 -2.22 4.77
CA SER A 107 0.67 -1.45 4.29
C SER A 107 0.44 -0.85 2.88
N ILE A 108 -0.75 -0.27 2.67
CA ILE A 108 -1.17 0.48 1.48
C ILE A 108 -1.43 1.94 1.86
N THR A 109 -1.82 2.77 0.90
CA THR A 109 -2.19 4.17 1.11
C THR A 109 -3.70 4.37 1.04
N THR A 110 -4.20 5.43 1.67
CA THR A 110 -5.60 5.86 1.52
C THR A 110 -5.92 6.20 0.06
N SER A 111 -4.96 6.75 -0.68
CA SER A 111 -5.09 7.03 -2.13
C SER A 111 -5.30 5.75 -2.96
N GLN A 112 -4.58 4.67 -2.63
CA GLN A 112 -4.78 3.37 -3.26
C GLN A 112 -6.19 2.82 -2.96
N ILE A 113 -6.65 2.93 -1.71
CA ILE A 113 -8.02 2.55 -1.33
C ILE A 113 -9.04 3.31 -2.18
N GLU A 114 -8.92 4.64 -2.25
CA GLU A 114 -9.83 5.47 -3.06
C GLU A 114 -9.81 5.05 -4.53
N THR A 115 -8.61 4.86 -5.09
CA THR A 115 -8.42 4.50 -6.51
C THR A 115 -9.04 3.14 -6.84
N TRP A 116 -8.81 2.12 -6.01
CA TRP A 116 -9.31 0.76 -6.28
C TRP A 116 -10.81 0.61 -6.10
N ASN A 117 -11.45 1.48 -5.33
CA ASN A 117 -12.88 1.43 -5.06
C ASN A 117 -13.71 2.44 -5.88
N ALA A 118 -13.07 3.40 -6.56
CA ALA A 118 -13.73 4.45 -7.35
C ALA A 118 -14.68 3.92 -8.44
N GLY A 119 -14.44 2.71 -8.97
CA GLY A 119 -15.30 2.08 -9.98
C GLY A 119 -16.61 1.50 -9.44
N ASN A 120 -16.82 1.45 -8.12
CA ASN A 120 -18.04 0.96 -7.51
C ASN A 120 -18.99 2.12 -7.15
N TYR A 121 -20.16 2.20 -7.77
CA TYR A 121 -21.14 3.28 -7.56
C TYR A 121 -21.67 3.41 -6.11
N LYS A 122 -21.51 2.38 -5.27
CA LYS A 122 -21.86 2.43 -3.84
C LYS A 122 -20.72 2.97 -2.96
N TRP A 123 -19.50 3.07 -3.47
CA TRP A 123 -18.37 3.63 -2.75
C TRP A 123 -18.64 5.11 -2.41
N LYS A 124 -18.55 5.46 -1.13
CA LYS A 124 -18.77 6.83 -0.63
C LYS A 124 -17.48 7.56 -0.27
N GLY A 125 -16.33 6.98 -0.60
CA GLY A 125 -15.03 7.52 -0.22
C GLY A 125 -14.68 7.27 1.25
N CYS A 126 -13.44 7.51 1.57
CA CYS A 126 -12.88 7.44 2.91
C CYS A 126 -13.49 8.44 3.88
N VAL A 127 -14.13 9.51 3.38
CA VAL A 127 -14.86 10.49 4.18
C VAL A 127 -16.15 9.94 4.78
N SER A 128 -16.71 8.88 4.21
CA SER A 128 -17.99 8.29 4.64
C SER A 128 -17.95 6.77 4.54
N LEU A 129 -16.97 6.16 5.21
CA LEU A 129 -16.79 4.71 5.22
C LEU A 129 -17.95 4.01 5.95
N GLN A 130 -18.63 3.11 5.25
CA GLN A 130 -19.80 2.38 5.76
C GLN A 130 -19.35 1.12 6.49
N VAL A 131 -19.97 0.78 7.62
CA VAL A 131 -19.76 -0.52 8.31
C VAL A 131 -20.37 -1.65 7.48
N GLY A 132 -19.67 -2.78 7.38
CA GLY A 132 -20.10 -3.96 6.60
C GLY A 132 -19.87 -3.83 5.09
N TYR A 133 -19.25 -2.75 4.62
CA TYR A 133 -18.91 -2.55 3.22
C TYR A 133 -17.74 -3.43 2.81
N LYS A 134 -17.93 -4.20 1.74
CA LYS A 134 -16.89 -5.05 1.15
C LYS A 134 -16.08 -4.24 0.13
N MET A 135 -14.93 -3.72 0.56
CA MET A 135 -14.04 -2.90 -0.26
C MET A 135 -12.85 -3.67 -0.79
N CYS A 136 -12.26 -3.18 -1.87
CA CYS A 136 -10.94 -3.60 -2.35
C CYS A 136 -9.82 -3.08 -1.44
N VAL A 137 -8.85 -3.96 -1.17
CA VAL A 137 -7.56 -3.64 -0.52
C VAL A 137 -6.37 -4.05 -1.39
N SER A 138 -6.64 -4.33 -2.66
CA SER A 138 -5.67 -4.52 -3.74
C SER A 138 -6.22 -3.92 -5.02
N SER A 139 -5.39 -3.84 -6.07
CA SER A 139 -5.89 -3.63 -7.43
C SER A 139 -6.81 -4.79 -7.86
N GLY A 140 -7.55 -4.58 -8.96
CA GLY A 140 -8.48 -5.56 -9.54
C GLY A 140 -9.91 -5.04 -9.55
N THR A 141 -10.81 -5.83 -10.14
CA THR A 141 -12.22 -5.46 -10.26
C THR A 141 -12.90 -5.48 -8.89
N PRO A 142 -13.56 -4.38 -8.45
CA PRO A 142 -14.30 -4.36 -7.20
C PRO A 142 -15.53 -5.27 -7.24
N PRO A 143 -15.94 -5.84 -6.09
CA PRO A 143 -17.15 -6.64 -6.03
C PRO A 143 -18.35 -5.78 -6.45
N ILE A 144 -19.08 -6.26 -7.45
CA ILE A 144 -20.35 -5.65 -7.86
C ILE A 144 -21.39 -6.05 -6.78
N PRO A 145 -22.13 -5.08 -6.22
CA PRO A 145 -23.24 -5.37 -5.31
C PRO A 145 -24.34 -6.20 -5.94
#